data_AF-A0A519VPL4-F1
#
_entry.id   AF-A0A519VPL4-F1
#
_cell.length_a   1.000
_cell.length_b   1.000
_cell.length_c   1.000
_cell.angle_alpha   90.00
_cell.angle_beta   90.00
_cell.angle_gamma   90.00
#
_symmetry.space_group_name_H-M   'P 1'
#
loop_
_entity.id
_entity.type
_entity.pdbx_description
1 polymer ?
#
loop_
_entity_poly.entity_id
_entity_poly.type
_entity_poly.pdbx_seq_one_letter_code
_entity_poly.pdbx_strand_id
1 'polypeptide(L)'
;MGSVEFTPLPGQNYRAKINVPIGSTKKYELPKVVKEGSVMTVQNLKESSFITLKIAATAKTLDPDSAYYLIGTTRGKVYYSQKLKPEEQTLNIPKTTFPTGITRFTFLKGTQPLNERIVFINHNDNLVVSLVPGKASYSKRSAVDVEVQVKDKRGMAVSGNFSLSVTDDSQSRADSLVNHGIGVSMLLKSDLKGYVESPGYYFGEGKAVDADLDNLMLTQGWTDYDWKDVFKLPKQIRFAVEDGYRITGLVKNLFNKPVVGAPVLISSRKPSFITNTITDSTGRYVFQALPKIDTGSFFIQARTVKGKTMSAGIVTVDKFEAPSLPLGAPTVEMPWYVNSDSVQ
;
A
#
# COMPACT_ATOMS: atom_id res chain seq x y z
N MET A 1 4.53 24.40 3.11
CA MET A 1 3.48 24.39 2.04
C MET A 1 2.34 25.29 2.49
N GLY A 2 1.32 25.53 1.66
CA GLY A 2 0.18 26.36 2.08
C GLY A 2 -0.99 26.25 1.11
N SER A 3 -2.16 26.65 1.58
CA SER A 3 -3.41 26.65 0.82
C SER A 3 -4.10 28.00 0.90
N VAL A 4 -4.90 28.32 -0.11
CA VAL A 4 -5.76 29.50 -0.14
C VAL A 4 -7.11 29.13 -0.73
N GLU A 5 -8.19 29.60 -0.13
CA GLU A 5 -9.53 29.49 -0.70
C GLU A 5 -9.74 30.61 -1.73
N PHE A 6 -10.24 30.24 -2.89
CA PHE A 6 -10.39 31.17 -4.00
C PHE A 6 -11.61 30.83 -4.85
N THR A 7 -12.51 31.79 -5.02
CA THR A 7 -13.68 31.68 -5.89
C THR A 7 -13.46 32.54 -7.13
N PRO A 8 -13.19 31.94 -8.30
CA PRO A 8 -12.99 32.71 -9.53
C PRO A 8 -14.30 33.31 -10.05
N LEU A 9 -14.20 34.51 -10.64
CA LEU A 9 -15.30 35.13 -11.37
C LEU A 9 -15.37 34.58 -12.81
N PRO A 10 -16.58 34.41 -13.38
CA PRO A 10 -16.75 33.93 -14.75
C PRO A 10 -16.01 34.79 -15.78
N GLY A 11 -15.32 34.14 -16.72
CA GLY A 11 -14.64 34.79 -17.85
C GLY A 11 -13.33 35.51 -17.51
N GLN A 12 -12.90 35.49 -16.25
CA GLN A 12 -11.63 36.07 -15.83
C GLN A 12 -10.47 35.06 -15.96
N ASN A 13 -9.26 35.59 -16.13
CA ASN A 13 -8.02 34.81 -16.06
C ASN A 13 -7.26 35.22 -14.80
N TYR A 14 -6.77 34.23 -14.07
CA TYR A 14 -6.08 34.46 -12.81
C TYR A 14 -4.66 33.94 -12.86
N ARG A 15 -3.78 34.55 -12.07
CA ARG A 15 -2.41 34.10 -11.86
C ARG A 15 -2.05 34.19 -10.39
N ALA A 16 -1.35 33.17 -9.90
CA ALA A 16 -0.74 33.18 -8.58
C ALA A 16 0.61 33.91 -8.64
N LYS A 17 0.81 34.87 -7.73
CA LYS A 17 2.09 35.58 -7.56
C LYS A 17 2.67 35.18 -6.21
N ILE A 18 3.81 34.49 -6.22
CA ILE A 18 4.52 34.05 -5.00
C ILE A 18 5.73 34.95 -4.82
N ASN A 19 5.75 35.70 -3.71
CA ASN A 19 6.88 36.54 -3.33
C ASN A 19 7.81 35.71 -2.43
N VAL A 20 9.05 35.50 -2.87
CA VAL A 20 10.06 34.75 -2.12
C VAL A 20 10.92 35.75 -1.33
N PRO A 21 11.32 35.47 -0.07
CA PRO A 21 12.05 36.44 0.77
C PRO A 21 13.34 36.99 0.15
N ILE A 22 14.00 36.24 -0.74
CA ILE A 22 15.19 36.67 -1.48
C ILE A 22 14.81 36.86 -2.96
N GLY A 23 14.46 38.11 -3.31
CA GLY A 23 14.67 38.75 -4.61
C GLY A 23 13.90 38.25 -5.85
N SER A 24 13.16 37.14 -5.78
CA SER A 24 12.43 36.63 -6.94
C SER A 24 10.92 36.56 -6.68
N THR A 25 10.14 37.09 -7.61
CA THR A 25 8.71 36.84 -7.70
C THR A 25 8.51 35.73 -8.72
N LYS A 26 7.84 34.63 -8.32
CA LYS A 26 7.37 33.63 -9.27
C LYS A 26 5.91 33.89 -9.63
N LYS A 27 5.57 33.80 -10.90
CA LYS A 27 4.20 33.94 -11.41
C LYS A 27 3.78 32.63 -12.07
N TYR A 28 2.58 32.16 -11.74
CA TYR A 28 1.99 30.95 -12.30
C TYR A 28 0.59 31.28 -12.82
N GLU A 29 0.34 31.04 -14.10
CA GLU A 29 -1.00 31.17 -14.67
C GLU A 29 -1.89 30.05 -14.10
N LEU A 30 -3.09 30.41 -13.63
CA LEU A 30 -4.07 29.44 -13.14
C LEU A 30 -4.91 28.90 -14.31
N PRO A 31 -5.50 27.70 -14.17
CA PRO A 31 -6.38 27.15 -15.19
C PRO A 31 -7.52 28.10 -15.58
N LYS A 32 -7.94 28.05 -16.84
CA LYS A 32 -9.07 28.84 -17.34
C LYS A 32 -10.34 28.47 -16.57
N VAL A 33 -11.11 29.50 -16.18
CA VAL A 33 -12.39 29.32 -15.49
C VAL A 33 -13.38 28.66 -16.43
N VAL A 34 -13.92 27.52 -16.02
CA VAL A 34 -15.02 26.83 -16.70
C VAL A 34 -16.35 27.21 -16.06
N LYS A 35 -17.40 27.40 -16.87
CA LYS A 35 -18.72 27.81 -16.38
C LYS A 35 -19.46 26.70 -15.65
N GLU A 36 -19.23 25.45 -16.07
CA GLU A 36 -19.88 24.26 -15.52
C GLU A 36 -18.81 23.38 -14.90
N GLY A 37 -19.14 22.80 -13.74
CA GLY A 37 -18.30 21.88 -13.01
C GLY A 37 -18.85 21.57 -11.62
N SER A 38 -18.09 20.75 -10.90
CA SER A 38 -18.30 20.40 -9.50
C SER A 38 -17.03 20.62 -8.69
N VAL A 39 -17.20 20.95 -7.42
CA VAL A 39 -16.14 21.14 -6.42
C VAL A 39 -16.44 20.25 -5.23
N MET A 40 -15.41 19.56 -4.76
CA MET A 40 -15.46 18.77 -3.53
C MET A 40 -14.51 19.38 -2.50
N THR A 41 -15.05 19.79 -1.37
CA THR A 41 -14.30 20.29 -0.23
C THR A 41 -14.36 19.25 0.89
N VAL A 42 -13.20 18.95 1.49
CA VAL A 42 -13.11 18.01 2.61
C VAL A 42 -12.48 18.72 3.80
N GLN A 43 -13.16 18.68 4.94
CA GLN A 43 -12.67 19.17 6.21
C GLN A 43 -12.39 17.97 7.13
N ASN A 44 -11.13 17.84 7.53
CA ASN A 44 -10.65 16.77 8.40
C ASN A 44 -10.00 17.38 9.66
N LEU A 45 -10.83 17.96 10.52
CA LEU A 45 -10.36 18.63 11.74
C LEU A 45 -9.97 17.58 12.80
N LYS A 46 -8.82 17.74 13.45
CA LYS A 46 -8.30 16.80 14.46
C LYS A 46 -9.33 16.50 15.58
N GLU A 47 -9.93 17.54 16.14
CA GLU A 47 -10.91 17.44 17.24
C GLU A 47 -12.26 16.85 16.83
N SER A 48 -12.55 16.77 15.53
CA SER A 48 -13.80 16.20 15.04
C SER A 48 -13.73 14.67 14.96
N SER A 49 -14.79 13.99 15.39
CA SER A 49 -14.99 12.55 15.14
C SER A 49 -15.41 12.23 13.69
N PHE A 50 -15.74 13.27 12.91
CA PHE A 50 -16.23 13.16 11.55
C PHE A 50 -15.32 13.88 10.55
N ILE A 51 -15.31 13.35 9.33
CA ILE A 51 -14.86 14.05 8.14
C ILE A 51 -16.09 14.68 7.50
N THR A 52 -16.06 15.99 7.32
CA THR A 52 -17.14 16.73 6.68
C THR A 52 -16.77 16.96 5.23
N LEU A 53 -17.57 16.41 4.32
CA LEU A 53 -17.38 16.53 2.89
C LEU A 53 -18.54 17.30 2.29
N LYS A 54 -18.22 18.35 1.53
CA LYS A 54 -19.18 19.20 0.83
C LYS A 54 -18.98 19.07 -0.67
N ILE A 55 -20.04 18.77 -1.40
CA ILE A 55 -20.06 18.79 -2.86
C ILE A 55 -20.95 19.92 -3.31
N ALA A 56 -20.38 20.86 -4.06
CA ALA A 56 -21.10 21.91 -4.75
C ALA A 56 -20.95 21.68 -6.25
N ALA A 57 -22.03 21.88 -7.00
CA ALA A 57 -21.99 21.75 -8.45
C ALA A 57 -22.96 22.72 -9.10
N THR A 58 -22.64 23.07 -10.34
CA THR A 58 -23.52 23.84 -11.21
C THR A 58 -24.68 22.98 -11.70
N ALA A 59 -25.84 23.60 -11.96
CA ALA A 59 -27.08 22.89 -12.30
C ALA A 59 -26.95 21.98 -13.53
N LYS A 60 -26.13 22.33 -14.53
CA LYS A 60 -25.90 21.47 -15.71
C LYS A 60 -24.90 20.34 -15.46
N THR A 61 -24.10 20.41 -14.40
CA THR A 61 -23.12 19.36 -14.09
C THR A 61 -23.78 18.13 -13.49
N LEU A 62 -24.76 18.34 -12.61
CA LEU A 62 -25.52 17.26 -11.98
C LEU A 62 -26.84 17.02 -12.72
N ASP A 63 -26.75 16.26 -13.81
CA ASP A 63 -27.91 15.74 -14.53
C ASP A 63 -28.73 14.74 -13.65
N PRO A 64 -30.05 14.93 -13.48
CA PRO A 64 -30.91 14.04 -12.69
C PRO A 64 -30.97 12.59 -13.16
N ASP A 65 -30.75 12.33 -14.45
CA ASP A 65 -30.83 10.98 -15.01
C ASP A 65 -29.55 10.16 -14.78
N SER A 66 -28.52 10.80 -14.23
CA SER A 66 -27.23 10.19 -13.95
C SER A 66 -27.12 9.71 -12.50
N ALA A 67 -26.42 8.58 -12.30
CA ALA A 67 -26.11 8.07 -10.97
C ALA A 67 -24.79 8.66 -10.44
N TYR A 68 -24.84 9.25 -9.24
CA TYR A 68 -23.66 9.79 -8.57
C TYR A 68 -23.28 8.96 -7.36
N TYR A 69 -21.98 8.81 -7.13
CA TYR A 69 -21.45 8.04 -6.01
C TYR A 69 -20.31 8.79 -5.34
N LEU A 70 -20.27 8.75 -4.01
CA LEU A 70 -19.08 9.07 -3.24
C LEU A 70 -18.46 7.76 -2.74
N ILE A 71 -17.21 7.53 -3.11
CA ILE A 71 -16.43 6.37 -2.69
C ILE A 71 -15.27 6.83 -1.81
N GLY A 72 -15.12 6.23 -0.63
CA GLY A 72 -13.98 6.39 0.26
C GLY A 72 -13.12 5.13 0.24
N THR A 73 -11.84 5.26 -0.16
CA THR A 73 -10.89 4.15 -0.23
C THR A 73 -9.66 4.39 0.63
N THR A 74 -9.13 3.33 1.23
CA THR A 74 -7.88 3.34 1.99
C THR A 74 -7.09 2.11 1.59
N ARG A 75 -5.82 2.27 1.18
CA ARG A 75 -4.95 1.17 0.71
C ARG A 75 -5.62 0.28 -0.36
N GLY A 76 -6.34 0.92 -1.30
CA GLY A 76 -7.04 0.23 -2.40
C GLY A 76 -8.32 -0.52 -2.02
N LYS A 77 -8.76 -0.48 -0.76
CA LYS A 77 -10.03 -1.08 -0.32
C LYS A 77 -11.11 -0.01 -0.14
N VAL A 78 -12.34 -0.33 -0.54
CA VAL A 78 -13.51 0.52 -0.32
C VAL A 78 -13.98 0.36 1.12
N TYR A 79 -14.01 1.47 1.87
CA TYR A 79 -14.52 1.55 3.25
C TYR A 79 -15.82 2.33 3.34
N TYR A 80 -16.10 3.19 2.36
CA TYR A 80 -17.31 3.98 2.30
C TYR A 80 -17.83 4.05 0.86
N SER A 81 -19.14 3.91 0.69
CA SER A 81 -19.80 4.05 -0.59
C SER A 81 -21.23 4.54 -0.38
N GLN A 82 -21.58 5.68 -0.97
CA GLN A 82 -22.93 6.24 -0.90
C GLN A 82 -23.37 6.77 -2.26
N LYS A 83 -24.58 6.39 -2.70
CA LYS A 83 -25.24 7.01 -3.85
C LYS A 83 -25.74 8.40 -3.45
N LEU A 84 -25.44 9.40 -4.26
CA LEU A 84 -25.81 10.79 -4.01
C LEU A 84 -26.89 11.27 -4.99
N LYS A 85 -27.70 12.21 -4.52
CA LYS A 85 -28.67 12.93 -5.36
C LYS A 85 -28.04 14.23 -5.91
N PRO A 86 -28.53 14.76 -7.05
CA PRO A 86 -28.01 15.94 -7.75
C PRO A 86 -28.02 17.31 -7.02
N GLU A 87 -28.20 17.36 -5.71
CA GLU A 87 -28.35 18.60 -4.92
C GLU A 87 -27.08 18.90 -4.10
N GLU A 88 -26.97 20.09 -3.51
CA GLU A 88 -25.84 20.41 -2.61
C GLU A 88 -25.84 19.43 -1.43
N GLN A 89 -24.80 18.62 -1.33
CA GLN A 89 -24.68 17.58 -0.30
C GLN A 89 -23.57 17.95 0.68
N THR A 90 -23.92 17.91 1.96
CA THR A 90 -22.95 17.86 3.06
C THR A 90 -23.05 16.50 3.72
N LEU A 91 -21.93 15.79 3.78
CA LEU A 91 -21.82 14.44 4.32
C LEU A 91 -20.87 14.46 5.51
N ASN A 92 -21.33 13.92 6.64
CA ASN A 92 -20.51 13.71 7.83
C ASN A 92 -20.20 12.22 7.95
N ILE A 93 -18.96 11.86 7.68
CA ILE A 93 -18.51 10.46 7.66
C ILE A 93 -17.69 10.20 8.93
N PRO A 94 -18.06 9.24 9.79
CA PRO A 94 -17.27 8.92 10.97
C PRO A 94 -15.85 8.51 10.58
N LYS A 95 -14.83 9.07 11.23
CA LYS A 95 -13.43 8.69 10.98
C LYS A 95 -13.18 7.20 11.24
N THR A 96 -13.93 6.61 12.18
CA THR A 96 -13.88 5.18 12.52
C THR A 96 -14.29 4.25 11.37
N THR A 97 -14.90 4.78 10.31
CA THR A 97 -15.18 4.05 9.07
C THR A 97 -13.89 3.61 8.37
N PHE A 98 -12.81 4.35 8.55
CA PHE A 98 -11.54 4.14 7.87
C PHE A 98 -10.45 3.73 8.89
N PRO A 99 -9.46 2.93 8.49
CA PRO A 99 -8.28 2.69 9.30
C PRO A 99 -7.34 3.91 9.29
N THR A 100 -6.35 3.93 10.18
CA THR A 100 -5.28 4.94 10.16
C THR A 100 -4.52 4.89 8.83
N GLY A 101 -4.27 6.05 8.23
CA GLY A 101 -3.54 6.21 6.97
C GLY A 101 -4.23 7.15 5.97
N ILE A 102 -3.76 7.15 4.73
CA ILE A 102 -4.31 7.98 3.65
C ILE A 102 -5.64 7.40 3.15
N THR A 103 -6.67 8.23 3.21
CA THR A 103 -8.00 7.94 2.68
C THR A 103 -8.28 8.85 1.50
N ARG A 104 -8.80 8.25 0.43
CA ARG A 104 -9.18 8.93 -0.79
C ARG A 104 -10.68 8.94 -0.95
N PHE A 105 -11.23 10.12 -1.14
CA PHE A 105 -12.59 10.35 -1.56
C PHE A 105 -12.64 10.61 -3.05
N THR A 106 -13.49 9.88 -3.76
CA THR A 106 -13.77 10.07 -5.19
C THR A 106 -15.26 10.28 -5.38
N PHE A 107 -15.61 11.41 -5.97
CA PHE A 107 -16.96 11.70 -6.45
C PHE A 107 -17.09 11.26 -7.91
N LEU A 108 -18.00 10.34 -8.19
CA LEU A 108 -18.20 9.70 -9.49
C LEU A 108 -19.57 10.07 -10.09
N LYS A 109 -19.61 10.21 -11.42
CA LYS A 109 -20.82 10.15 -12.26
C LYS A 109 -20.78 8.85 -13.06
N GLY A 110 -21.55 7.84 -12.66
CA GLY A 110 -21.38 6.47 -13.15
C GLY A 110 -19.96 5.96 -12.88
N THR A 111 -19.18 5.73 -13.93
CA THR A 111 -17.76 5.33 -13.85
C THR A 111 -16.78 6.48 -14.07
N GLN A 112 -17.27 7.72 -14.23
CA GLN A 112 -16.42 8.88 -14.47
C GLN A 112 -16.09 9.59 -13.16
N PRO A 113 -14.80 9.75 -12.78
CA PRO A 113 -14.40 10.63 -11.68
C PRO A 113 -14.65 12.09 -12.04
N LEU A 114 -15.34 12.80 -11.16
CA LEU A 114 -15.56 14.23 -11.26
C LEU A 114 -14.61 15.01 -10.35
N ASN A 115 -14.44 14.56 -9.12
CA ASN A 115 -13.54 15.16 -8.14
C ASN A 115 -12.85 14.08 -7.31
N GLU A 116 -11.62 14.36 -6.89
CA GLU A 116 -10.86 13.54 -5.95
C GLU A 116 -10.25 14.41 -4.85
N ARG A 117 -10.20 13.86 -3.64
CA ARG A 117 -9.50 14.47 -2.50
C ARG A 117 -8.97 13.36 -1.61
N ILE A 118 -7.69 13.43 -1.26
CA ILE A 118 -7.09 12.54 -0.28
C ILE A 118 -6.90 13.26 1.05
N VAL A 119 -7.03 12.57 2.17
CA VAL A 119 -6.79 13.08 3.53
C VAL A 119 -6.07 12.03 4.36
N PHE A 120 -5.31 12.44 5.37
CA PHE A 120 -4.72 11.51 6.33
C PHE A 120 -5.64 11.36 7.56
N ILE A 121 -6.04 10.14 7.87
CA ILE A 121 -6.84 9.83 9.07
C ILE A 121 -5.91 9.21 10.11
N ASN A 122 -5.87 9.79 11.30
CA ASN A 122 -5.07 9.29 12.41
C ASN A 122 -5.95 8.97 13.62
N HIS A 123 -5.95 7.70 14.05
CA HIS A 123 -6.65 7.26 15.27
C HIS A 123 -5.77 7.25 16.51
N ASN A 124 -4.51 7.69 16.37
CA ASN A 124 -3.47 7.66 17.40
C ASN A 124 -3.39 6.29 18.06
N ASP A 125 -3.42 5.24 17.24
CA ASP A 125 -3.44 3.83 17.62
C ASP A 125 -2.06 3.15 17.51
N ASN A 126 -1.00 3.97 17.49
CA ASN A 126 0.38 3.50 17.55
C ASN A 126 0.66 2.76 18.87
N LEU A 127 1.55 1.77 18.80
CA LEU A 127 2.08 1.12 20.00
C LEU A 127 3.02 2.06 20.75
N VAL A 128 2.91 2.05 22.07
CA VAL A 128 3.87 2.71 22.96
C VAL A 128 4.92 1.68 23.35
N VAL A 129 6.14 1.87 22.86
CA VAL A 129 7.28 0.99 23.16
C VAL A 129 8.23 1.72 24.11
N SER A 130 8.52 1.11 25.24
CA SER A 130 9.51 1.62 26.20
C SER A 130 10.56 0.56 26.51
N LEU A 131 11.82 0.98 26.49
CA LEU A 131 12.96 0.16 26.88
C LEU A 131 13.38 0.56 28.29
N VAL A 132 13.36 -0.39 29.23
CA VAL A 132 13.75 -0.17 30.62
C VAL A 132 15.08 -0.91 30.85
N PRO A 133 16.22 -0.20 30.89
CA PRO A 133 17.49 -0.84 31.14
C PRO A 133 17.57 -1.28 32.60
N GLY A 134 18.14 -2.45 32.86
CA GLY A 134 18.34 -2.94 34.23
C GLY A 134 19.31 -2.09 35.06
N LYS A 135 20.18 -1.30 34.41
CA LYS A 135 21.16 -0.40 35.04
C LYS A 135 21.31 0.89 34.23
N ALA A 136 21.67 1.98 34.90
CA ALA A 136 21.97 3.26 34.25
C ALA A 136 23.28 3.24 33.45
N SER A 137 24.23 2.38 33.84
CA SER A 137 25.51 2.21 33.14
C SER A 137 26.02 0.78 33.28
N TYR A 138 26.84 0.37 32.31
CA TYR A 138 27.36 -0.98 32.16
C TYR A 138 28.89 -0.90 31.95
N SER A 139 29.63 -1.84 32.54
CA SER A 139 31.07 -1.95 32.29
C SER A 139 31.33 -2.72 30.99
N LYS A 140 32.54 -2.61 30.45
CA LYS A 140 32.91 -3.35 29.24
C LYS A 140 32.72 -4.86 29.47
N ARG A 141 32.03 -5.53 28.53
CA ARG A 141 31.72 -6.97 28.54
C ARG A 141 30.81 -7.43 29.69
N SER A 142 30.09 -6.53 30.37
CA SER A 142 29.02 -6.95 31.27
C SER A 142 27.77 -7.38 30.51
N ALA A 143 27.03 -8.34 31.06
CA ALA A 143 25.69 -8.66 30.57
C ALA A 143 24.77 -7.43 30.67
N VAL A 144 24.00 -7.19 29.61
CA VAL A 144 23.04 -6.08 29.51
C VAL A 144 21.65 -6.67 29.49
N ASP A 145 20.90 -6.43 30.56
CA ASP A 145 19.49 -6.75 30.64
C ASP A 145 18.66 -5.51 30.29
N VAL A 146 17.74 -5.65 29.33
CA VAL A 146 16.79 -4.61 28.93
C VAL A 146 15.40 -5.23 28.88
N GLU A 147 14.47 -4.65 29.65
CA GLU A 147 13.07 -5.00 29.57
C GLU A 147 12.39 -4.18 28.46
N VAL A 148 11.65 -4.87 27.58
CA VAL A 148 10.89 -4.25 26.49
C VAL A 148 9.41 -4.29 26.87
N GLN A 149 8.83 -3.13 27.18
CA GLN A 149 7.39 -3.01 27.42
C GLN A 149 6.70 -2.43 26.20
N VAL A 150 5.66 -3.11 25.72
CA VAL A 150 4.87 -2.69 24.56
C VAL A 150 3.41 -2.64 24.93
N LYS A 151 2.81 -1.45 24.80
CA LYS A 151 1.43 -1.18 25.18
C LYS A 151 0.65 -0.58 24.02
N ASP A 152 -0.66 -0.83 23.97
CA ASP A 152 -1.56 -0.12 23.07
C ASP A 152 -1.89 1.29 23.59
N LYS A 153 -2.70 2.04 22.84
CA LYS A 153 -3.18 3.37 23.25
C LYS A 153 -4.04 3.41 24.52
N ARG A 154 -4.49 2.25 25.01
CA ARG A 154 -5.24 2.09 26.26
C ARG A 154 -4.32 1.69 27.43
N GLY A 155 -3.02 1.52 27.19
CA GLY A 155 -2.04 1.09 28.18
C GLY A 155 -1.99 -0.43 28.38
N MET A 156 -2.70 -1.21 27.57
CA MET A 156 -2.74 -2.67 27.68
C MET A 156 -1.54 -3.30 26.99
N ALA A 157 -0.94 -4.31 27.60
CA ALA A 157 0.19 -5.04 27.01
C ALA A 157 -0.21 -5.73 25.70
N VAL A 158 0.66 -5.64 24.68
CA VAL A 158 0.42 -6.21 23.36
C VAL A 158 1.38 -7.38 23.10
N SER A 159 0.83 -8.48 22.57
CA SER A 159 1.64 -9.59 22.05
C SER A 159 1.98 -9.34 20.58
N GLY A 160 3.23 -9.57 20.20
CA GLY A 160 3.71 -9.34 18.84
C GLY A 160 5.10 -9.89 18.59
N ASN A 161 5.57 -9.73 17.36
CA ASN A 161 6.94 -10.03 16.98
C ASN A 161 7.77 -8.75 17.05
N PHE A 162 8.90 -8.82 17.73
CA PHE A 162 9.80 -7.68 17.90
C PHE A 162 11.19 -8.05 17.41
N SER A 163 11.86 -7.08 16.79
CA SER A 163 13.27 -7.16 16.42
C SER A 163 13.99 -6.04 17.14
N LEU A 164 15.18 -6.33 17.65
CA LEU A 164 16.02 -5.36 18.36
C LEU A 164 17.39 -5.30 17.68
N SER A 165 17.89 -4.08 17.50
CA SER A 165 19.26 -3.81 17.04
C SER A 165 19.94 -2.87 18.03
N VAL A 166 21.24 -3.07 18.23
CA VAL A 166 22.09 -2.20 19.06
C VAL A 166 23.12 -1.55 18.16
N THR A 167 23.24 -0.23 18.25
CA THR A 167 24.16 0.58 17.44
C THR A 167 25.02 1.47 18.34
N ASP A 168 26.22 1.81 17.87
CA ASP A 168 27.10 2.79 18.52
C ASP A 168 26.59 4.21 18.23
N ASP A 169 26.26 4.97 19.27
CA ASP A 169 25.73 6.33 19.17
C ASP A 169 26.77 7.34 18.66
N SER A 170 28.06 7.01 18.74
CA SER A 170 29.13 7.78 18.10
C SER A 170 29.14 7.65 16.58
N GLN A 171 28.55 6.57 16.04
CA GLN A 171 28.49 6.28 14.61
C GLN A 171 27.13 6.58 13.99
N SER A 172 26.05 6.49 14.78
CA SER A 172 24.68 6.73 14.31
C SER A 172 23.90 7.53 15.34
N ARG A 173 23.56 8.77 15.00
CA ARG A 173 22.66 9.60 15.82
C ARG A 173 21.21 9.18 15.60
N ALA A 174 20.40 9.24 16.66
CA ALA A 174 18.97 9.01 16.57
C ALA A 174 18.31 10.08 15.66
N ASP A 175 17.41 9.64 14.79
CA ASP A 175 16.55 10.54 14.01
C ASP A 175 15.42 11.05 14.92
N SER A 176 15.52 12.32 15.30
CA SER A 176 14.59 12.98 16.24
C SER A 176 13.15 12.97 15.75
N LEU A 177 12.94 12.97 14.43
CA LEU A 177 11.62 12.99 13.80
C LEU A 177 11.14 11.61 13.41
N VAL A 178 11.99 10.59 13.46
CA VAL A 178 11.66 9.21 13.07
C VAL A 178 11.15 9.15 11.61
N ASN A 179 11.79 9.91 10.71
CA ASN A 179 11.45 10.00 9.29
C ASN A 179 11.46 8.65 8.55
N HIS A 180 12.19 7.67 9.09
CA HIS A 180 12.32 6.32 8.55
C HIS A 180 11.55 5.26 9.36
N GLY A 181 10.68 5.68 10.28
CA GLY A 181 9.84 4.76 11.05
C GLY A 181 8.92 3.93 10.17
N ILE A 182 8.58 2.73 10.64
CA ILE A 182 7.65 1.82 9.93
C ILE A 182 6.27 2.46 9.71
N GLY A 183 5.76 3.20 10.71
CA GLY A 183 4.51 3.94 10.60
C GLY A 183 4.56 5.00 9.51
N VAL A 184 5.61 5.83 9.50
CA VAL A 184 5.84 6.85 8.47
C VAL A 184 5.91 6.22 7.07
N SER A 185 6.64 5.12 6.95
CA SER A 185 6.84 4.42 5.68
C SER A 185 5.56 3.80 5.14
N MET A 186 4.78 3.13 5.99
CA MET A 186 3.59 2.36 5.59
C MET A 186 2.28 3.14 5.60
N LEU A 187 2.18 4.21 6.40
CA LEU A 187 0.95 5.00 6.53
C LEU A 187 0.95 6.23 5.64
N LEU A 188 2.13 6.77 5.31
CA LEU A 188 2.29 8.02 4.56
C LEU A 188 3.08 7.80 3.27
N LYS A 189 4.35 7.39 3.35
CA LYS A 189 5.24 7.39 2.17
C LYS A 189 4.85 6.38 1.09
N SER A 190 4.36 5.19 1.44
CA SER A 190 3.98 4.17 0.46
C SER A 190 2.85 4.62 -0.48
N ASP A 191 2.01 5.54 0.01
CA ASP A 191 0.77 5.94 -0.66
C ASP A 191 0.93 7.28 -1.40
N LEU A 192 2.07 7.97 -1.25
CA LEU A 192 2.42 9.21 -1.93
C LEU A 192 3.52 8.98 -2.98
N LYS A 193 3.34 9.56 -4.18
CA LYS A 193 4.34 9.42 -5.26
C LYS A 193 5.48 10.44 -5.16
N GLY A 194 5.23 11.59 -4.54
CA GLY A 194 6.20 12.69 -4.46
C GLY A 194 7.15 12.60 -3.28
N TYR A 195 8.21 13.41 -3.32
CA TYR A 195 9.18 13.49 -2.23
C TYR A 195 8.57 14.20 -1.01
N VAL A 196 8.65 13.55 0.15
CA VAL A 196 8.24 14.12 1.44
C VAL A 196 9.51 14.41 2.22
N GLU A 197 9.78 15.68 2.50
CA GLU A 197 11.04 16.18 3.06
C GLU A 197 11.30 15.67 4.48
N SER A 198 10.41 15.98 5.43
CA SER A 198 10.48 15.53 6.82
C SER A 198 9.22 14.73 7.16
N PRO A 199 9.08 13.49 6.68
CA PRO A 199 7.83 12.75 6.80
C PRO A 199 7.44 12.42 8.25
N GLY A 200 8.42 12.36 9.17
CA GLY A 200 8.18 12.16 10.59
C GLY A 200 7.55 13.36 11.30
N TYR A 201 7.79 14.58 10.80
CA TYR A 201 7.17 15.82 11.31
C TYR A 201 5.64 15.73 11.38
N TYR A 202 5.02 15.10 10.38
CA TYR A 202 3.56 14.99 10.28
C TYR A 202 2.91 14.08 11.33
N PHE A 203 3.71 13.33 12.08
CA PHE A 203 3.26 12.47 13.18
C PHE A 203 3.52 13.08 14.56
N GLY A 204 4.08 14.30 14.61
CA GLY A 204 4.38 15.02 15.85
C GLY A 204 3.19 15.76 16.45
N GLU A 205 3.43 16.39 17.60
CA GLU A 205 2.43 17.16 18.35
C GLU A 205 2.71 18.66 18.22
N GLY A 206 2.16 19.29 17.18
CA GLY A 206 2.29 20.74 16.96
C GLY A 206 1.02 21.35 16.38
N LYS A 207 0.73 22.61 16.74
CA LYS A 207 -0.50 23.30 16.29
C LYS A 207 -0.62 23.43 14.77
N ALA A 208 0.52 23.51 14.07
CA ALA A 208 0.55 23.62 12.61
C ALA A 208 0.57 22.26 11.89
N VAL A 209 0.89 21.16 12.60
CA VAL A 209 1.16 19.85 11.99
C VAL A 209 -0.03 19.35 11.18
N ASP A 210 -1.25 19.47 11.71
CA ASP A 210 -2.46 19.00 11.01
C ASP A 210 -2.73 19.80 9.72
N ALA A 211 -2.53 21.12 9.76
CA ALA A 211 -2.69 21.97 8.58
C ALA A 211 -1.60 21.70 7.54
N ASP A 212 -0.36 21.48 7.98
CA ASP A 212 0.74 21.14 7.10
C ASP A 212 0.60 19.75 6.49
N LEU A 213 0.06 18.79 7.24
CA LEU A 213 -0.29 17.47 6.73
C LEU A 213 -1.39 17.56 5.68
N ASP A 214 -2.43 18.38 5.91
CA ASP A 214 -3.46 18.59 4.90
C ASP A 214 -2.90 19.25 3.62
N ASN A 215 -1.99 20.22 3.77
CA ASN A 215 -1.26 20.82 2.66
C ASN A 215 -0.38 19.79 1.90
N LEU A 216 0.24 18.84 2.60
CA LEU A 216 0.95 17.72 1.98
C LEU A 216 -0.01 16.87 1.14
N MET A 217 -1.20 16.55 1.66
CA MET A 217 -2.20 15.78 0.95
C MET A 217 -2.71 16.49 -0.31
N LEU A 218 -2.81 17.82 -0.29
CA LEU A 218 -3.20 18.64 -1.43
C LEU A 218 -2.13 18.71 -2.54
N THR A 219 -0.85 18.52 -2.20
CA THR A 219 0.28 18.75 -3.12
C THR A 219 0.94 17.45 -3.59
N GLN A 220 1.27 16.55 -2.67
CA GLN A 220 1.95 15.27 -2.95
C GLN A 220 0.98 14.10 -3.10
N GLY A 221 -0.29 14.31 -2.77
CA GLY A 221 -1.37 13.34 -2.85
C GLY A 221 -1.95 13.11 -4.24
N TRP A 222 -1.56 13.93 -5.22
CA TRP A 222 -2.03 13.76 -6.58
C TRP A 222 -1.45 12.48 -7.17
N THR A 223 -2.32 11.67 -7.75
CA THR A 223 -1.94 10.39 -8.32
C THR A 223 -2.64 10.25 -9.65
N ASP A 224 -1.85 10.21 -10.72
CA ASP A 224 -2.36 9.84 -12.03
C ASP A 224 -2.80 8.37 -12.00
N TYR A 225 -4.12 8.14 -12.07
CA TYR A 225 -4.71 6.83 -12.31
C TYR A 225 -5.51 6.93 -13.60
N ASP A 226 -5.27 6.01 -14.53
CA ASP A 226 -6.23 5.81 -15.61
C ASP A 226 -7.46 5.13 -15.02
N TRP A 227 -8.47 5.92 -14.69
CA TRP A 227 -9.74 5.42 -14.17
C TRP A 227 -10.39 4.41 -15.11
N LYS A 228 -10.05 4.39 -16.41
CA LYS A 228 -10.50 3.34 -17.34
C LYS A 228 -9.98 1.97 -16.94
N ASP A 229 -8.79 1.88 -16.32
CA ASP A 229 -8.21 0.61 -15.88
C ASP A 229 -8.84 0.09 -14.59
N VAL A 230 -9.35 0.98 -13.72
CA VAL A 230 -10.00 0.59 -12.45
C VAL A 230 -11.29 -0.20 -12.71
N PHE A 231 -12.04 0.16 -13.75
CA PHE A 231 -13.28 -0.52 -14.13
C PHE A 231 -13.08 -1.68 -15.11
N LYS A 232 -11.84 -1.94 -15.56
CA LYS A 232 -11.53 -3.13 -16.36
C LYS A 232 -11.44 -4.35 -15.45
N LEU A 233 -11.66 -5.52 -16.04
CA LEU A 233 -11.34 -6.77 -15.37
C LEU A 233 -9.85 -6.76 -14.96
N PRO A 234 -9.51 -7.25 -13.76
CA PRO A 234 -8.13 -7.38 -13.34
C PRO A 234 -7.33 -8.08 -14.43
N LYS A 235 -6.15 -7.54 -14.76
CA LYS A 235 -5.23 -8.23 -15.66
C LYS A 235 -4.99 -9.64 -15.10
N GLN A 236 -5.03 -10.65 -15.97
CA GLN A 236 -4.65 -11.99 -15.56
C GLN A 236 -3.24 -11.94 -14.97
N ILE A 237 -3.13 -12.31 -13.69
CA ILE A 237 -1.87 -12.33 -12.99
C ILE A 237 -1.07 -13.49 -13.58
N ARG A 238 0.06 -13.19 -14.24
CA ARG A 238 0.92 -14.22 -14.84
C ARG A 238 1.47 -15.19 -13.80
N PHE A 239 1.73 -14.70 -12.59
CA PHE A 239 2.28 -15.46 -11.47
C PHE A 239 1.29 -15.44 -10.31
N ALA A 240 0.68 -16.59 -10.02
CA ALA A 240 -0.21 -16.70 -8.87
C ALA A 240 0.57 -16.53 -7.56
N VAL A 241 -0.13 -16.15 -6.49
CA VAL A 241 0.45 -16.13 -5.14
C VAL A 241 0.91 -17.54 -4.77
N GLU A 242 2.17 -17.65 -4.35
CA GLU A 242 2.76 -18.90 -3.88
C GLU A 242 2.52 -19.04 -2.38
N ASP A 243 1.54 -19.85 -2.00
CA ASP A 243 1.18 -20.16 -0.61
C ASP A 243 1.98 -21.34 -0.03
N GLY A 244 2.88 -21.91 -0.82
CA GLY A 244 3.77 -22.99 -0.43
C GLY A 244 4.52 -23.60 -1.60
N TYR A 245 5.32 -24.62 -1.32
CA TYR A 245 6.08 -25.34 -2.33
C TYR A 245 5.15 -26.15 -3.23
N ARG A 246 5.20 -25.86 -4.54
CA ARG A 246 4.40 -26.53 -5.57
C ARG A 246 5.30 -27.04 -6.67
N ILE A 247 5.04 -28.27 -7.11
CA ILE A 247 5.65 -28.84 -8.30
C ILE A 247 4.53 -29.17 -9.28
N THR A 248 4.55 -28.53 -10.43
CA THR A 248 3.58 -28.73 -11.50
C THR A 248 4.23 -29.34 -12.71
N GLY A 249 3.40 -29.92 -13.56
CA GLY A 249 3.87 -30.56 -14.76
C GLY A 249 2.74 -31.13 -15.59
N LEU A 250 3.11 -31.91 -16.60
CA LEU A 250 2.16 -32.43 -17.57
C LEU A 250 2.51 -33.86 -17.95
N VAL A 251 1.47 -34.69 -18.09
CA VAL A 251 1.59 -36.08 -18.55
C VAL A 251 0.98 -36.19 -19.94
N LYS A 252 1.80 -36.63 -20.89
CA LYS A 252 1.41 -36.93 -22.26
C LYS A 252 1.65 -38.38 -22.61
N ASN A 253 0.80 -38.93 -23.46
CA ASN A 253 1.04 -40.22 -24.08
C ASN A 253 2.05 -40.09 -25.24
N LEU A 254 2.37 -41.22 -25.87
CA LEU A 254 3.24 -41.29 -27.06
C LEU A 254 2.79 -40.43 -28.24
N PHE A 255 1.49 -40.15 -28.34
CA PHE A 255 0.91 -39.31 -29.39
C PHE A 255 0.87 -37.82 -28.99
N ASN A 256 1.62 -37.42 -27.96
CA ASN A 256 1.67 -36.06 -27.44
C ASN A 256 0.30 -35.53 -26.94
N LYS A 257 -0.65 -36.43 -26.66
CA LYS A 257 -1.98 -36.08 -26.12
C LYS A 257 -1.98 -36.12 -24.58
N PRO A 258 -2.71 -35.20 -23.92
CA PRO A 258 -2.81 -35.18 -22.47
C PRO A 258 -3.47 -36.46 -21.95
N VAL A 259 -2.94 -36.99 -20.85
CA VAL A 259 -3.52 -38.15 -20.17
C VAL A 259 -4.35 -37.64 -18.99
N VAL A 260 -5.66 -37.81 -19.04
CA VAL A 260 -6.60 -37.37 -17.99
C VAL A 260 -6.71 -38.44 -16.91
N GLY A 261 -6.71 -38.06 -15.63
CA GLY A 261 -6.87 -38.98 -14.50
C GLY A 261 -5.69 -39.96 -14.29
N ALA A 262 -4.50 -39.62 -14.78
CA ALA A 262 -3.28 -40.40 -14.62
C ALA A 262 -2.76 -40.22 -13.18
N PRO A 263 -2.52 -41.29 -12.41
CA PRO A 263 -1.85 -41.18 -11.11
C PRO A 263 -0.38 -40.76 -11.31
N VAL A 264 0.05 -39.71 -10.62
CA VAL A 264 1.42 -39.20 -10.61
C VAL A 264 1.96 -39.27 -9.19
N LEU A 265 3.14 -39.84 -9.02
CA LEU A 265 3.82 -39.99 -7.74
C LEU A 265 5.10 -39.17 -7.73
N ILE A 266 5.37 -38.50 -6.62
CA ILE A 266 6.64 -37.82 -6.33
C ILE A 266 7.26 -38.42 -5.07
N SER A 267 8.58 -38.55 -5.06
CA SER A 267 9.34 -38.96 -3.88
C SER A 267 10.68 -38.25 -3.77
N SER A 268 11.15 -38.06 -2.53
CA SER A 268 12.50 -37.61 -2.20
C SER A 268 13.06 -38.43 -1.04
N ARG A 269 14.39 -38.47 -0.92
CA ARG A 269 15.10 -39.08 0.20
C ARG A 269 15.59 -38.08 1.23
N LYS A 270 15.71 -36.79 0.86
CA LYS A 270 16.21 -35.71 1.72
C LYS A 270 15.39 -34.44 1.47
N PRO A 271 14.40 -34.10 2.30
CA PRO A 271 13.79 -34.94 3.34
C PRO A 271 13.07 -36.14 2.71
N SER A 272 12.89 -37.22 3.49
CA SER A 272 12.16 -38.40 3.02
C SER A 272 10.66 -38.09 2.95
N PHE A 273 10.09 -38.16 1.75
CA PHE A 273 8.64 -38.11 1.57
C PHE A 273 8.22 -38.82 0.29
N ILE A 274 6.95 -39.21 0.25
CA ILE A 274 6.29 -39.76 -0.92
C ILE A 274 4.85 -39.26 -0.92
N THR A 275 4.38 -38.76 -2.05
CA THR A 275 2.98 -38.35 -2.21
C THR A 275 2.54 -38.55 -3.65
N ASN A 276 1.24 -38.54 -3.89
CA ASN A 276 0.65 -38.72 -5.20
C ASN A 276 -0.41 -37.64 -5.50
N THR A 277 -0.74 -37.53 -6.77
CA THR A 277 -1.81 -36.69 -7.29
C THR A 277 -2.37 -37.34 -8.56
N ILE A 278 -3.40 -36.75 -9.14
CA ILE A 278 -3.97 -37.18 -10.42
C ILE A 278 -3.95 -36.04 -11.41
N THR A 279 -3.83 -36.35 -12.69
CA THR A 279 -3.88 -35.32 -13.73
C THR A 279 -5.31 -34.83 -13.99
N ASP A 280 -5.44 -33.55 -14.29
CA ASP A 280 -6.70 -32.91 -14.67
C ASP A 280 -7.11 -33.19 -16.13
N SER A 281 -8.18 -32.55 -16.59
CA SER A 281 -8.70 -32.66 -17.97
C SER A 281 -7.72 -32.19 -19.05
N THR A 282 -6.69 -31.43 -18.68
CA THR A 282 -5.61 -30.96 -19.57
C THR A 282 -4.35 -31.81 -19.44
N GLY A 283 -4.37 -32.87 -18.63
CA GLY A 283 -3.21 -33.73 -18.36
C GLY A 283 -2.19 -33.10 -17.40
N ARG A 284 -2.53 -32.00 -16.73
CA ARG A 284 -1.65 -31.33 -15.77
C ARG A 284 -1.78 -31.94 -14.39
N TYR A 285 -0.67 -32.02 -13.67
CA TYR A 285 -0.64 -32.43 -12.27
C TYR A 285 -0.05 -31.32 -11.39
N VAL A 286 -0.47 -31.32 -10.13
CA VAL A 286 0.02 -30.39 -9.11
C VAL A 286 0.31 -31.17 -7.84
N PHE A 287 1.55 -31.10 -7.38
CA PHE A 287 1.91 -31.44 -6.00
C PHE A 287 1.90 -30.17 -5.16
N GLN A 288 1.24 -30.21 -4.01
CA GLN A 288 1.14 -29.13 -3.04
C GLN A 288 1.57 -29.64 -1.65
N ALA A 289 1.74 -28.73 -0.69
CA ALA A 289 2.10 -29.05 0.69
C ALA A 289 3.38 -29.90 0.81
N LEU A 290 4.34 -29.66 -0.08
CA LEU A 290 5.64 -30.31 -0.01
C LEU A 290 6.41 -29.79 1.22
N PRO A 291 7.25 -30.63 1.85
CA PRO A 291 8.10 -30.19 2.94
C PRO A 291 9.04 -29.06 2.47
N LYS A 292 9.51 -28.23 3.41
CA LYS A 292 10.45 -27.14 3.10
C LYS A 292 11.79 -27.73 2.65
N ILE A 293 12.24 -27.36 1.45
CA ILE A 293 13.44 -27.91 0.83
C ILE A 293 14.21 -26.78 0.15
N ASP A 294 15.45 -26.57 0.57
CA ASP A 294 16.37 -25.59 -0.01
C ASP A 294 17.15 -26.20 -1.21
N THR A 295 17.46 -27.50 -1.15
CA THR A 295 18.07 -28.25 -2.25
C THR A 295 17.60 -29.71 -2.22
N GLY A 296 16.76 -30.10 -3.19
CA GLY A 296 16.15 -31.44 -3.26
C GLY A 296 16.28 -32.08 -4.63
N SER A 297 16.37 -33.41 -4.63
CA SER A 297 16.23 -34.22 -5.84
C SER A 297 14.95 -35.04 -5.73
N PHE A 298 14.08 -34.91 -6.73
CA PHE A 298 12.79 -35.57 -6.75
C PHE A 298 12.77 -36.65 -7.83
N PHE A 299 12.16 -37.78 -7.52
CA PHE A 299 11.76 -38.76 -8.52
C PHE A 299 10.26 -38.61 -8.78
N ILE A 300 9.89 -38.36 -10.03
CA ILE A 300 8.49 -38.22 -10.45
C ILE A 300 8.16 -39.33 -11.44
N GLN A 301 7.06 -40.03 -11.21
CA GLN A 301 6.59 -41.11 -12.06
C GLN A 301 5.08 -41.00 -12.30
N ALA A 302 4.66 -41.06 -13.55
CA ALA A 302 3.25 -41.20 -13.92
C ALA A 302 2.90 -42.66 -14.26
N ARG A 303 1.67 -43.05 -13.96
CA ARG A 303 1.08 -44.33 -14.32
C ARG A 303 -0.10 -44.12 -15.25
N THR A 304 -0.43 -45.14 -16.04
CA THR A 304 -1.67 -45.18 -16.81
C THR A 304 -2.88 -45.10 -15.88
N VAL A 305 -4.03 -44.70 -16.41
CA VAL A 305 -5.31 -44.67 -15.65
C VAL A 305 -5.64 -46.05 -15.02
N LYS A 306 -5.19 -47.14 -15.66
CA LYS A 306 -5.32 -48.52 -15.14
C LYS A 306 -4.21 -48.92 -14.15
N GLY A 307 -3.41 -47.98 -13.64
CA GLY A 307 -2.39 -48.22 -12.62
C GLY A 307 -1.08 -48.88 -13.09
N LYS A 308 -0.93 -49.22 -14.37
CA LYS A 308 0.33 -49.74 -14.94
C LYS A 308 1.33 -48.61 -15.16
N THR A 309 2.61 -48.86 -14.90
CA THR A 309 3.70 -47.94 -15.26
C THR A 309 3.61 -47.55 -16.73
N MET A 310 3.68 -46.25 -17.02
CA MET A 310 3.70 -45.79 -18.41
C MET A 310 5.03 -46.18 -19.03
N SER A 311 5.01 -47.21 -19.89
CA SER A 311 6.19 -47.70 -20.62
C SER A 311 6.68 -46.67 -21.66
N ALA A 312 5.77 -45.76 -22.06
CA ALA A 312 5.99 -44.85 -23.17
C ALA A 312 5.07 -43.61 -23.02
N GLY A 313 5.68 -42.42 -22.93
CA GLY A 313 5.00 -41.15 -22.66
C GLY A 313 5.99 -40.11 -22.14
N ILE A 314 5.50 -38.89 -21.91
CA ILE A 314 6.32 -37.77 -21.44
C ILE A 314 5.72 -37.27 -20.13
N VAL A 315 6.56 -37.20 -19.08
CA VAL A 315 6.26 -36.50 -17.84
C VAL A 315 7.19 -35.30 -17.78
N THR A 316 6.64 -34.10 -17.88
CA THR A 316 7.41 -32.85 -17.78
C THR A 316 7.18 -32.20 -16.44
N VAL A 317 8.21 -31.54 -15.92
CA VAL A 317 8.10 -30.61 -14.79
C VAL A 317 8.16 -29.20 -15.33
N ASP A 318 7.24 -28.34 -14.92
CA ASP A 318 7.25 -26.94 -15.31
C ASP A 318 8.49 -26.26 -14.69
N LYS A 319 9.23 -25.50 -15.50
CA LYS A 319 10.37 -24.72 -15.01
C LYS A 319 9.86 -23.51 -14.25
N PHE A 320 10.50 -23.19 -13.13
CA PHE A 320 10.26 -21.94 -12.44
C PHE A 320 10.68 -20.77 -13.33
N GLU A 321 9.74 -19.88 -13.61
CA GLU A 321 9.99 -18.59 -14.26
C GLU A 321 9.81 -17.51 -13.20
N ALA A 322 10.91 -16.90 -12.75
CA ALA A 322 10.82 -15.76 -11.85
C ALA A 322 10.22 -14.54 -12.56
N PRO A 323 9.43 -13.70 -11.88
CA PRO A 323 9.07 -12.40 -12.43
C PRO A 323 10.36 -11.60 -12.68
N SER A 324 10.44 -10.94 -13.84
CA SER A 324 11.55 -10.03 -14.11
C SER A 324 11.47 -8.86 -13.12
N LEU A 325 12.45 -8.76 -12.22
CA LEU A 325 12.57 -7.57 -11.38
C LEU A 325 12.97 -6.40 -12.28
N PRO A 326 12.18 -5.30 -12.33
CA PRO A 326 12.61 -4.12 -13.06
C PRO A 326 13.92 -3.62 -12.43
N LEU A 327 14.99 -3.59 -13.23
CA LEU A 327 16.23 -2.91 -12.90
C LEU A 327 15.93 -1.41 -12.87
N GLY A 328 15.52 -0.88 -11.72
CA GLY A 328 15.18 0.52 -11.62
C GLY A 328 14.26 0.87 -10.47
N ALA A 329 14.76 0.78 -9.24
CA ALA A 329 14.57 1.89 -8.33
C ALA A 329 15.96 2.47 -8.12
N PRO A 330 16.18 3.79 -8.25
CA PRO A 330 17.41 4.36 -7.72
C PRO A 330 17.43 4.00 -6.24
N THR A 331 18.36 3.14 -5.84
CA THR A 331 18.81 3.11 -4.45
C THR A 331 19.23 4.54 -4.17
N VAL A 332 18.43 5.26 -3.39
CA VAL A 332 18.96 6.44 -2.71
C VAL A 332 20.03 5.86 -1.80
N GLU A 333 21.28 5.86 -2.27
CA GLU A 333 22.43 5.60 -1.44
C GLU A 333 22.46 6.75 -0.44
N MET A 334 21.77 6.60 0.69
CA MET A 334 22.03 7.40 1.85
C MET A 334 23.26 6.75 2.50
N PRO A 335 24.42 7.42 2.51
CA PRO A 335 25.55 6.91 3.24
C PRO A 335 25.13 6.84 4.71
N TRP A 336 25.29 5.67 5.30
CA TRP A 336 25.00 5.32 6.70
C TRP A 336 25.56 6.31 7.75
N TYR A 337 26.47 7.21 7.36
CA TYR A 337 27.12 8.21 8.21
C TYR A 337 26.68 9.67 7.95
N VAL A 338 25.81 9.95 6.98
CA VAL A 338 25.34 11.32 6.72
C VAL A 338 24.00 11.52 7.40
N ASN A 339 24.03 11.82 8.69
CA ASN A 339 22.88 12.38 9.39
C ASN A 339 22.97 13.91 9.27
N SER A 340 22.10 14.51 8.43
CA SER A 340 22.05 15.95 8.20
C SER A 340 21.13 16.70 9.18
N ASP A 341 20.72 16.08 10.29
CA ASP A 341 19.89 16.72 11.30
C ASP A 341 20.64 17.93 11.91
N SER A 342 20.21 19.13 11.51
CA SER A 342 20.79 20.41 11.92
C SER A 342 20.02 21.05 13.07
N VAL A 343 19.01 20.39 13.62
CA VAL A 343 18.14 20.94 14.66
C VAL A 343 18.58 20.41 16.03
N GLN A 344 19.17 21.31 16.83
CA GLN A 344 19.32 21.20 18.28
C GLN A 344 18.43 22.23 18.97
#